data_AF-A0AAW9BMA6-F1
#
_entry.id   AF-A0AAW9BMA6-F1
#
_cell.length_a   1.000
_cell.length_b   1.000
_cell.length_c   1.000
_cell.angle_alpha   90.00
_cell.angle_beta   90.00
_cell.angle_gamma   90.00
#
_symmetry.space_group_name_H-M   'P 1'
#
loop_
_entity.id
_entity.type
_entity.pdbx_description
1 polymer ?
#
loop_
_entity_poly.entity_id
_entity_poly.type
_entity_poly.pdbx_seq_one_letter_code
_entity_poly.pdbx_strand_id
1 'polypeptide(L)' 'TVYGTFCIACHASGVNGAPKSGNADDWAPRIAQGKDVLVKHALEGFNAMPAKGTCMDCSDDEIIAAIDHMIDGL' A
#
# COMPACT_ATOMS: atom_id res chain seq x y z
N THR A 1 -0.48 -12.12 6.53
CA THR A 1 -1.39 -11.08 6.00
C THR A 1 -0.91 -10.73 4.60
N VAL A 2 -1.77 -10.19 3.72
CA VAL A 2 -1.33 -9.74 2.39
C VAL A 2 -0.14 -8.79 2.47
N TYR A 3 -0.15 -7.88 3.45
CA TYR A 3 1.01 -7.03 3.75
C TYR A 3 2.30 -7.85 3.97
N GLY A 4 2.29 -8.80 4.92
CA GLY A 4 3.49 -9.55 5.29
C GLY A 4 4.00 -10.52 4.22
N THR A 5 3.18 -10.87 3.22
CA THR A 5 3.57 -11.77 2.13
C THR A 5 4.04 -11.01 0.90
N PHE A 6 3.35 -9.91 0.54
CA PHE A 6 3.54 -9.24 -0.74
C PHE A 6 4.03 -7.80 -0.58
N CYS A 7 3.32 -6.99 0.22
CA CYS A 7 3.59 -5.55 0.30
C CYS A 7 4.91 -5.23 1.03
N ILE A 8 5.27 -6.05 2.03
CA ILE A 8 6.45 -5.85 2.87
C ILE A 8 7.76 -5.77 2.07
N ALA A 9 7.83 -6.44 0.93
CA ALA A 9 9.01 -6.47 0.07
C ALA A 9 9.47 -5.07 -0.37
N CYS A 10 8.53 -4.13 -0.52
CA CYS A 10 8.83 -2.74 -0.88
C CYS A 10 8.57 -1.77 0.28
N HIS A 11 7.48 -1.98 1.02
CA HIS A 11 7.00 -1.03 2.03
C HIS A 11 7.69 -1.15 3.40
N ALA A 12 8.56 -2.15 3.63
CA ALA A 12 9.37 -2.19 4.85
C ALA A 12 10.54 -1.19 4.81
N SER A 13 11.24 -1.11 3.67
CA SER A 13 12.45 -0.28 3.52
C SER A 13 12.29 0.91 2.59
N GLY A 14 11.16 1.01 1.88
CA GLY A 14 10.89 2.08 0.92
C GLY A 14 11.57 1.88 -0.44
N VAL A 15 11.58 0.63 -0.93
CA VAL A 15 12.17 0.29 -2.24
C VAL A 15 11.58 1.17 -3.34
N ASN A 16 12.44 1.73 -4.19
CA ASN A 16 12.04 2.63 -5.30
C ASN A 16 11.15 3.81 -4.86
N GLY A 17 11.28 4.27 -3.61
CA GLY A 17 10.47 5.37 -3.08
C GLY A 17 9.06 4.95 -2.64
N ALA A 18 8.83 3.65 -2.41
CA ALA A 18 7.60 3.18 -1.78
C ALA A 18 7.42 3.82 -0.40
N PRO A 19 6.19 4.25 -0.02
CA PRO A 19 5.93 4.79 1.31
C PRO A 19 6.14 3.71 2.37
N LYS A 20 6.96 3.96 3.38
CA LYS A 20 7.25 2.96 4.41
C LYS A 20 6.04 2.78 5.32
N SER A 21 5.69 1.53 5.61
CA SER A 21 4.62 1.21 6.56
C SER A 21 4.85 1.92 7.91
N GLY A 22 3.82 2.57 8.46
CA GLY A 22 3.90 3.33 9.71
C GLY A 22 4.76 4.60 9.65
N ASN A 23 5.22 5.07 8.49
CA ASN A 23 5.93 6.34 8.37
C ASN A 23 4.96 7.50 8.10
N ALA A 24 4.71 8.34 9.11
CA ALA A 24 3.77 9.46 9.03
C ALA A 24 4.08 10.43 7.87
N ASP A 25 5.35 10.76 7.65
CA ASP A 25 5.76 11.73 6.62
C ASP A 25 5.50 11.21 5.19
N ASP A 26 5.73 9.92 4.96
CA ASP A 26 5.44 9.26 3.70
C ASP A 26 3.93 9.19 3.45
N TRP A 27 3.13 8.89 4.48
CA TRP A 27 1.70 8.62 4.34
C TRP A 27 0.79 9.84 4.44
N ALA A 28 1.13 10.88 5.20
CA ALA A 28 0.30 12.08 5.38
C ALA A 28 -0.20 12.70 4.06
N PRO A 29 0.65 13.00 3.05
CA PRO A 29 0.18 13.56 1.78
C PRO A 29 -0.60 12.55 0.91
N ARG A 30 -0.50 11.26 1.20
CA ARG A 30 -1.20 10.19 0.47
C ARG A 30 -2.58 9.95 1.08
N ILE A 31 -2.68 9.91 2.41
CA ILE A 31 -3.95 9.85 3.14
C ILE A 31 -4.81 11.08 2.83
N ALA A 32 -4.20 12.27 2.71
CA ALA A 32 -4.90 13.50 2.34
C ALA A 32 -5.58 13.45 0.96
N GLN A 33 -5.17 12.55 0.06
CA GLN A 33 -5.83 12.33 -1.23
C GLN A 33 -7.13 11.52 -1.11
N GLY A 34 -7.36 10.88 0.04
CA GLY A 34 -8.52 10.04 0.31
C GLY A 34 -8.26 8.55 0.07
N LYS A 35 -8.98 7.72 0.82
CA LYS A 35 -8.83 6.25 0.79
C LYS A 35 -9.12 5.66 -0.60
N ASP A 36 -10.09 6.20 -1.33
CA ASP A 36 -10.44 5.71 -2.67
C ASP A 36 -9.27 5.83 -3.66
N VAL A 37 -8.47 6.89 -3.55
CA VAL A 37 -7.27 7.09 -4.39
C VAL A 37 -6.19 6.07 -4.02
N LEU A 38 -5.97 5.81 -2.73
CA LEU A 38 -5.04 4.79 -2.26
C LEU A 38 -5.43 3.41 -2.78
N VAL A 39 -6.70 3.05 -2.66
CA VAL A 39 -7.24 1.76 -3.12
C VAL A 39 -7.08 1.63 -4.63
N LYS A 40 -7.47 2.66 -5.40
CA LYS A 40 -7.29 2.65 -6.86
C LYS A 40 -5.84 2.41 -7.26
N HIS A 41 -4.90 3.15 -6.69
CA HIS A 41 -3.47 2.97 -6.99
C HIS A 41 -2.95 1.59 -6.58
N ALA A 42 -3.43 1.03 -5.47
CA ALA A 42 -3.02 -0.31 -5.04
C ALA A 42 -3.60 -1.41 -5.95
N LEU A 43 -4.83 -1.26 -6.43
CA LEU A 43 -5.48 -2.24 -7.31
C LEU A 43 -4.94 -2.18 -8.74
N GLU A 44 -4.81 -0.97 -9.31
CA GLU A 44 -4.42 -0.76 -10.70
C GLU A 44 -2.90 -0.69 -10.89
N GLY A 45 -2.15 -0.44 -9.81
CA GLY A 45 -0.72 -0.12 -9.87
C GLY A 45 -0.49 1.38 -10.06
N PHE A 46 0.68 1.86 -9.60
CA PHE A 46 1.03 3.27 -9.65
C PHE A 46 2.54 3.47 -9.64
N ASN A 47 3.08 4.16 -10.66
CA ASN A 47 4.51 4.33 -10.86
C ASN A 47 5.26 2.98 -10.84
N ALA A 48 6.18 2.79 -9.88
CA ALA A 48 6.94 1.56 -9.69
C ALA A 48 6.17 0.48 -8.90
N MET A 49 4.99 0.79 -8.36
CA MET A 49 4.16 -0.18 -7.64
C MET A 49 3.31 -0.97 -8.65
N PRO A 50 3.47 -2.31 -8.74
CA PRO A 50 2.66 -3.15 -9.62
C PRO A 50 1.22 -3.27 -9.13
N ALA A 51 0.31 -3.59 -10.05
CA ALA A 51 -1.10 -3.87 -9.76
C ALA A 51 -1.24 -4.93 -8.66
N LYS A 52 -2.19 -4.71 -7.74
CA LYS A 52 -2.45 -5.52 -6.54
C LYS A 52 -1.22 -5.83 -5.68
N GLY A 53 -0.17 -5.01 -5.76
CA GLY A 53 1.09 -5.26 -5.04
C GLY A 53 1.66 -6.65 -5.32
N THR A 54 1.55 -7.13 -6.56
CA THR A 54 1.89 -8.49 -7.04
C THR A 54 1.04 -9.64 -6.51
N CYS A 55 -0.01 -9.40 -5.71
CA CYS A 55 -0.95 -10.44 -5.32
C CYS A 55 -2.14 -10.51 -6.29
N MET A 56 -1.94 -11.17 -7.43
CA MET A 56 -2.99 -11.27 -8.46
C MET A 56 -4.20 -12.10 -8.02
N ASP A 57 -4.01 -13.02 -7.07
CA ASP A 57 -5.06 -13.87 -6.52
C ASP A 57 -5.79 -13.24 -5.30
N CYS A 58 -5.32 -12.08 -4.82
CA CYS A 58 -5.97 -11.38 -3.71
C CYS A 58 -7.27 -10.72 -4.18
N SER A 59 -8.30 -10.85 -3.34
CA SER A 59 -9.50 -10.04 -3.43
C SER A 59 -9.20 -8.57 -3.16
N ASP A 60 -10.07 -7.68 -3.64
CA ASP A 60 -9.89 -6.24 -3.45
C ASP A 60 -9.98 -5.87 -1.96
N ASP A 61 -10.83 -6.56 -1.19
CA ASP A 61 -10.94 -6.40 0.27
C ASP A 61 -9.64 -6.75 1.00
N GLU A 62 -8.92 -7.78 0.55
CA GLU A 62 -7.61 -8.13 1.13
C GLU A 62 -6.53 -7.09 0.83
N ILE A 63 -6.59 -6.45 -0.35
CA ILE A 63 -5.72 -5.32 -0.68
C ILE A 63 -6.06 -4.10 0.18
N ILE A 64 -7.35 -3.80 0.36
CA ILE A 64 -7.81 -2.71 1.23
C ILE A 64 -7.34 -2.93 2.67
N ALA A 65 -7.48 -4.15 3.19
CA ALA A 65 -6.99 -4.50 4.53
C ALA A 65 -5.45 -4.35 4.66
N ALA A 66 -4.70 -4.60 3.59
CA ALA A 66 -3.26 -4.36 3.57
C ALA A 66 -2.92 -2.86 3.60
N ILE A 67 -3.70 -2.01 2.92
CA ILE A 67 -3.55 -0.55 3.02
C ILE A 67 -3.81 -0.09 4.44
N ASP A 68 -4.92 -0.52 5.04
CA ASP A 68 -5.29 -0.16 6.41
C ASP A 68 -4.21 -0.59 7.41
N HIS A 69 -3.63 -1.78 7.23
CA HIS A 69 -2.51 -2.22 8.05
C HIS A 69 -1.26 -1.33 7.94
N MET A 70 -0.97 -0.79 6.76
CA MET A 70 0.22 0.05 6.55
C MET A 70 0.10 1.46 7.15
N ILE A 71 -1.13 1.94 7.31
CA ILE A 71 -1.45 3.26 7.86
C ILE A 71 -1.98 3.21 9.29
N ASP A 72 -2.10 2.02 9.88
CA ASP A 72 -2.60 1.85 11.24
C ASP A 72 -1.72 2.63 12.24
N GLY A 73 -2.37 3.48 13.05
CA GLY A 73 -1.70 4.36 14.01
C GLY A 73 -1.14 5.68 13.46
N LEU A 74 -1.45 6.07 12.21
CA LEU A 74 -1.08 7.35 11.60
C LEU A 74 -2.21 8.38 11.58
#